data_AF-L1P5S3-F1
#
_entry.id   AF-L1P5S3-F1
#
_cell.length_a   1.000
_cell.length_b   1.000
_cell.length_c   1.000
_cell.angle_alpha   90.00
_cell.angle_beta   90.00
_cell.angle_gamma   90.00
#
_symmetry.space_group_name_H-M   'P 1'
#
loop_
_entity.id
_entity.type
_entity.pdbx_description
1 polymer ?
#
loop_
_entity_poly.entity_id
_entity_poly.type
_entity_poly.pdbx_seq_one_letter_code
_entity_poly.pdbx_strand_id
1 'polypeptide(L)'
;MTKYAILILVTSMLLSCENASSLLKKECNITTAQQSVWALPEVQAKIQQSKALSGKERIQYTQDTIVVLKNTYYRIKLSYNLSYTQLPIATYLVAKNNCNDISITTPAKELIPYTTYQQQQAQQAQQQKNFPTFFKQFTANMLFRQQHLADQLTTLTTTPDGSLILQEEQELITKNINELQTYTFTYYPDSVCCKNTEEGFTLLFAPHNDTWLLTQIWQ
;
A
#
# COMPACT_ATOMS: atom_id res chain seq x y z
N MET A 1 21.56 -70.14 -14.64
CA MET A 1 20.58 -69.29 -13.94
C MET A 1 21.36 -68.11 -13.37
N THR A 2 21.29 -66.94 -14.04
CA THR A 2 20.65 -65.70 -13.52
C THR A 2 21.27 -65.20 -12.22
N LYS A 3 21.75 -63.98 -12.04
CA LYS A 3 21.64 -62.72 -12.79
C LYS A 3 22.64 -61.72 -12.18
N TYR A 4 23.09 -60.80 -13.02
CA TYR A 4 23.83 -59.56 -12.76
C TYR A 4 23.39 -58.75 -11.52
N ALA A 5 24.34 -58.04 -10.90
CA ALA A 5 24.27 -56.58 -10.82
C ALA A 5 25.62 -55.99 -10.35
N ILE A 6 26.34 -55.41 -11.32
CA ILE A 6 27.45 -54.49 -11.16
C ILE A 6 26.89 -53.17 -10.60
N LEU A 7 27.40 -52.67 -9.48
CA LEU A 7 27.16 -51.29 -9.05
C LEU A 7 28.45 -50.48 -9.27
N ILE A 8 28.58 -49.92 -10.46
CA ILE A 8 29.66 -49.01 -10.85
C ILE A 8 29.40 -47.63 -10.23
N LEU A 9 30.44 -47.10 -9.60
CA LEU A 9 30.65 -45.70 -9.25
C LEU A 9 30.38 -44.77 -10.44
N VAL A 10 29.35 -43.92 -10.36
CA VAL A 10 29.36 -42.58 -10.97
C VAL A 10 28.39 -41.70 -10.16
N THR A 11 28.89 -40.76 -9.38
CA THR A 11 28.21 -39.48 -9.06
C THR A 11 29.16 -38.59 -8.24
N SER A 12 30.30 -38.26 -8.83
CA SER A 12 31.16 -37.16 -8.41
C SER A 12 31.53 -36.29 -9.60
N MET A 13 30.52 -35.96 -10.41
CA MET A 13 30.52 -34.82 -11.32
C MET A 13 29.18 -34.13 -11.11
N LEU A 14 29.24 -32.93 -10.52
CA LEU A 14 28.30 -31.79 -10.64
C LEU A 14 28.60 -30.71 -9.56
N LEU A 15 29.75 -30.75 -8.88
CA LEU A 15 30.33 -29.59 -8.18
C LEU A 15 31.26 -28.81 -9.11
N SER A 16 30.71 -28.36 -10.23
CA SER A 16 31.27 -27.31 -11.07
C SER A 16 30.25 -26.93 -12.15
N CYS A 17 29.12 -26.40 -11.70
CA CYS A 17 28.39 -25.39 -12.44
C CYS A 17 28.38 -24.12 -11.59
N GLU A 18 29.55 -23.49 -11.48
CA GLU A 18 29.64 -22.05 -11.67
C GLU A 18 29.22 -21.72 -13.12
N ASN A 19 27.99 -22.08 -13.47
CA ASN A 19 27.40 -21.63 -14.70
C ASN A 19 26.93 -20.22 -14.40
N ALA A 20 27.81 -19.27 -14.68
CA ALA A 20 27.49 -18.15 -15.54
C ALA A 20 25.99 -18.03 -15.84
N SER A 21 25.22 -17.56 -14.86
CA SER A 21 24.15 -16.63 -15.16
C SER A 21 24.87 -15.38 -15.64
N SER A 22 25.28 -15.44 -16.91
CA SER A 22 25.50 -14.26 -17.71
C SER A 22 24.52 -13.20 -17.22
N LEU A 23 25.06 -12.07 -16.78
CA LEU A 23 24.34 -10.84 -16.52
C LEU A 23 23.70 -10.40 -17.84
N LEU A 24 22.75 -11.18 -18.38
CA LEU A 24 21.60 -10.62 -19.04
C LEU A 24 20.90 -9.85 -17.93
N LYS A 25 21.26 -8.58 -17.80
CA LYS A 25 20.38 -7.59 -17.18
C LYS A 25 19.03 -7.85 -17.83
N LYS A 26 18.10 -8.49 -17.12
CA LYS A 26 16.72 -8.60 -17.58
C LYS A 26 16.32 -7.18 -17.92
N GLU A 27 16.16 -6.91 -19.21
CA GLU A 27 15.83 -5.56 -19.64
C GLU A 27 14.57 -5.16 -18.90
N CYS A 28 14.65 -4.00 -18.25
CA CYS A 28 13.50 -3.47 -17.55
C CYS A 28 12.49 -3.05 -18.61
N ASN A 29 11.41 -3.80 -18.72
CA ASN A 29 10.29 -3.50 -19.58
C ASN A 29 9.09 -3.12 -18.71
N ILE A 30 8.00 -2.70 -19.36
CA ILE A 30 6.86 -2.17 -18.63
C ILE A 30 6.21 -3.20 -17.71
N THR A 31 6.17 -4.47 -18.13
CA THR A 31 5.61 -5.58 -17.33
C THR A 31 6.48 -5.89 -16.12
N THR A 32 7.80 -5.94 -16.30
CA THR A 32 8.72 -6.22 -15.18
C THR A 32 8.78 -5.05 -14.21
N ALA A 33 8.69 -3.80 -14.69
CA ALA A 33 8.60 -2.61 -13.84
C ALA A 33 7.34 -2.63 -12.96
N GLN A 34 6.19 -2.98 -13.56
CA GLN A 34 4.94 -3.13 -12.83
C GLN A 34 5.02 -4.23 -11.78
N GLN A 35 5.61 -5.39 -12.12
CA GLN A 35 5.81 -6.49 -11.17
C GLN A 35 6.71 -6.07 -10.00
N SER A 36 7.77 -5.29 -10.25
CA SER A 36 8.61 -4.75 -9.19
C SER A 36 7.84 -3.88 -8.20
N VAL A 37 6.98 -2.98 -8.70
CA VAL A 37 6.12 -2.15 -7.83
C VAL A 37 5.08 -2.99 -7.11
N TRP A 38 4.46 -3.97 -7.77
CA TRP A 38 3.48 -4.85 -7.15
C TRP A 38 4.09 -5.69 -6.02
N ALA A 39 5.36 -6.09 -6.15
CA ALA A 39 6.07 -6.85 -5.13
C ALA A 39 6.45 -6.04 -3.88
N LEU A 40 6.26 -4.72 -3.88
CA LEU A 40 6.61 -3.89 -2.74
C LEU A 40 5.73 -4.19 -1.52
N PRO A 41 6.29 -4.29 -0.30
CA PRO A 41 5.54 -4.68 0.89
C PRO A 41 4.33 -3.79 1.21
N GLU A 42 4.45 -2.47 1.04
CA GLU A 42 3.37 -1.52 1.27
C GLU A 42 2.26 -1.63 0.23
N VAL A 43 2.61 -1.97 -1.02
CA VAL A 43 1.62 -2.23 -2.07
C VAL A 43 0.84 -3.49 -1.73
N GLN A 44 1.52 -4.58 -1.35
CA GLN A 44 0.87 -5.80 -0.89
C GLN A 44 0.00 -5.56 0.35
N ALA A 45 0.49 -4.78 1.33
CA ALA A 45 -0.28 -4.42 2.50
C ALA A 45 -1.54 -3.61 2.16
N LYS A 46 -1.45 -2.67 1.22
CA LYS A 46 -2.59 -1.89 0.74
C LYS A 46 -3.63 -2.78 0.04
N ILE A 47 -3.19 -3.76 -0.75
CA ILE A 47 -4.07 -4.75 -1.39
C ILE A 47 -4.88 -5.49 -0.31
N GLN A 48 -4.19 -6.02 0.71
CA GLN A 48 -4.83 -6.72 1.83
C GLN A 48 -5.77 -5.81 2.62
N GLN A 49 -5.36 -4.56 2.88
CA GLN A 49 -6.20 -3.55 3.52
C GLN A 49 -7.50 -3.33 2.74
N SER A 50 -7.41 -3.10 1.43
CA SER A 50 -8.58 -2.86 0.59
C SER A 50 -9.55 -4.03 0.57
N LYS A 51 -9.01 -5.26 0.59
CA LYS A 51 -9.77 -6.51 0.63
C LYS A 51 -10.45 -6.71 1.98
N ALA A 52 -9.77 -6.41 3.08
CA ALA A 52 -10.35 -6.46 4.42
C ALA A 52 -11.49 -5.44 4.60
N LEU A 53 -11.36 -4.25 4.01
CA LEU A 53 -12.34 -3.18 4.14
C LEU A 53 -13.58 -3.37 3.26
N SER A 54 -13.42 -3.90 2.04
CA SER A 54 -14.52 -3.97 1.04
C SER A 54 -14.92 -5.38 0.61
N GLY A 55 -14.29 -6.41 1.19
CA GLY A 55 -14.48 -7.82 0.85
C GLY A 55 -13.86 -8.27 -0.48
N LYS A 56 -13.33 -7.35 -1.30
CA LYS A 56 -12.74 -7.63 -2.62
C LYS A 56 -11.46 -6.83 -2.83
N GLU A 57 -10.58 -7.30 -3.70
CA GLU A 57 -9.43 -6.50 -4.13
C GLU A 57 -9.90 -5.29 -4.93
N ARG A 58 -9.48 -4.09 -4.51
CA ARG A 58 -9.89 -2.83 -5.13
C ARG A 58 -8.76 -2.08 -5.82
N ILE A 59 -7.52 -2.55 -5.70
CA ILE A 59 -6.39 -1.83 -6.23
C ILE A 59 -6.23 -2.13 -7.71
N GLN A 60 -6.07 -1.07 -8.49
CA GLN A 60 -5.69 -1.13 -9.89
C GLN A 60 -4.45 -0.29 -10.12
N TYR A 61 -3.77 -0.58 -11.22
CA TYR A 61 -2.69 0.23 -11.72
C TYR A 61 -3.01 0.76 -13.12
N THR A 62 -2.50 1.95 -13.41
CA THR A 62 -2.31 2.43 -14.79
C THR A 62 -0.84 2.70 -15.01
N GLN A 63 -0.40 2.60 -16.27
CA GLN A 63 1.01 2.75 -16.61
C GLN A 63 1.22 3.53 -17.90
N ASP A 64 2.24 4.38 -17.90
CA ASP A 64 2.72 5.09 -19.08
C ASP A 64 4.24 5.31 -19.00
N THR A 65 4.80 5.96 -20.02
CA THR A 65 6.21 6.36 -20.05
C THR A 65 6.31 7.87 -19.90
N ILE A 66 7.24 8.33 -19.06
CA ILE A 66 7.53 9.76 -18.91
C ILE A 66 9.03 10.02 -18.95
N VAL A 67 9.40 11.29 -19.15
CA VAL A 67 10.78 11.78 -19.05
C VAL A 67 10.86 12.79 -17.92
N VAL A 68 11.79 12.59 -16.98
CA VAL A 68 12.07 13.49 -15.86
C VAL A 68 13.57 13.76 -15.85
N LEU A 69 13.96 15.04 -15.90
CA LEU A 69 15.37 15.47 -15.87
C LEU A 69 16.29 14.66 -16.81
N LYS A 70 15.83 14.41 -18.05
CA LYS A 70 16.50 13.64 -19.12
C LYS A 70 16.54 12.11 -18.94
N ASN A 71 16.00 11.58 -17.85
CA ASN A 71 15.84 10.15 -17.64
C ASN A 71 14.43 9.69 -18.02
N THR A 72 14.32 8.49 -18.58
CA THR A 72 13.05 7.90 -18.98
C THR A 72 12.60 6.87 -17.94
N TYR A 73 11.34 6.98 -17.52
CA TYR A 73 10.74 6.13 -16.50
C TYR A 73 9.48 5.46 -17.01
N TYR A 74 9.19 4.27 -16.49
CA TYR A 74 7.82 3.75 -16.43
C TYR A 74 7.14 4.38 -15.22
N ARG A 75 6.04 5.10 -15.45
CA ARG A 75 5.22 5.64 -14.37
C ARG A 75 4.07 4.68 -14.11
N ILE A 76 3.96 4.21 -12.88
CA ILE A 76 2.94 3.27 -12.42
C ILE A 76 2.12 3.97 -11.35
N LYS A 77 0.84 4.21 -11.63
CA LYS A 77 -0.09 4.87 -10.72
C LYS A 77 -1.02 3.85 -10.10
N LEU A 78 -1.06 3.77 -8.77
CA LEU A 78 -1.99 2.94 -8.02
C LEU A 78 -3.23 3.75 -7.67
N SER A 79 -4.38 3.12 -7.76
CA SER A 79 -5.67 3.71 -7.41
C SER A 79 -6.64 2.66 -6.87
N TYR A 80 -7.62 3.09 -6.07
CA TYR A 80 -8.81 2.29 -5.84
C TYR A 80 -9.72 2.37 -7.06
N ASN A 81 -10.17 1.20 -7.53
CA ASN A 81 -11.19 1.07 -8.56
C ASN A 81 -12.57 1.28 -7.94
N LEU A 82 -13.20 2.39 -8.31
CA LEU A 82 -14.55 2.73 -7.91
C LEU A 82 -15.48 2.54 -9.11
N SER A 83 -16.80 2.48 -8.89
CA SER A 83 -17.76 2.16 -9.96
C SER A 83 -17.78 3.15 -11.12
N TYR A 84 -17.42 4.41 -10.87
CA TYR A 84 -17.51 5.49 -11.88
C TYR A 84 -16.22 6.32 -11.99
N THR A 85 -15.21 6.03 -11.18
CA THR A 85 -13.97 6.80 -11.13
C THR A 85 -12.83 6.00 -10.49
N GLN A 86 -11.63 6.58 -10.42
CA GLN A 86 -10.49 6.03 -9.71
C GLN A 86 -10.07 7.01 -8.60
N LEU A 87 -9.84 6.49 -7.40
CA LEU A 87 -9.28 7.27 -6.31
C LEU A 87 -7.77 7.03 -6.22
N PRO A 88 -6.90 8.02 -6.49
CA PRO A 88 -5.45 7.84 -6.46
C PRO A 88 -4.92 7.40 -5.09
N ILE A 89 -3.91 6.54 -5.08
CA ILE A 89 -3.23 6.07 -3.86
C ILE A 89 -1.76 6.53 -3.87
N ALA A 90 -1.01 6.13 -4.88
CA ALA A 90 0.43 6.40 -4.97
C ALA A 90 0.89 6.39 -6.43
N THR A 91 1.99 7.07 -6.72
CA THR A 91 2.65 7.03 -8.03
C THR A 91 4.11 6.64 -7.86
N TYR A 92 4.51 5.58 -8.57
CA TYR A 92 5.88 5.09 -8.61
C TYR A 92 6.50 5.36 -9.98
N LEU A 93 7.77 5.71 -10.00
CA LEU A 93 8.59 5.80 -11.20
C LEU A 93 9.67 4.73 -11.15
N VAL A 94 9.72 3.89 -12.17
CA VAL A 94 10.72 2.84 -12.32
C VAL A 94 11.63 3.20 -13.48
N ALA A 95 12.95 3.24 -13.25
CA ALA A 95 13.89 3.60 -14.30
C ALA A 95 13.89 2.53 -15.41
N LYS A 96 13.77 2.95 -16.68
CA LYS A 96 13.71 2.01 -17.82
C LYS A 96 14.97 1.17 -18.00
N ASN A 97 16.10 1.59 -17.45
CA ASN A 97 17.37 0.87 -17.51
C ASN A 97 17.61 -0.04 -16.28
N ASN A 98 16.77 0.06 -15.23
CA ASN A 98 16.92 -0.69 -13.99
C ASN A 98 15.58 -0.79 -13.23
N CYS A 99 14.92 -1.95 -13.29
CA CYS A 99 13.64 -2.18 -12.62
C CYS A 99 13.72 -2.20 -11.08
N ASN A 100 14.92 -2.17 -10.50
CA ASN A 100 15.14 -2.05 -9.07
C ASN A 100 15.32 -0.59 -8.62
N ASP A 101 15.51 0.33 -9.56
CA ASP A 101 15.57 1.76 -9.29
C ASP A 101 14.15 2.32 -9.35
N ILE A 102 13.53 2.34 -8.16
CA ILE A 102 12.16 2.78 -7.96
C ILE A 102 12.19 4.07 -7.14
N SER A 103 11.41 5.04 -7.57
CA SER A 103 11.11 6.26 -6.84
C SER A 103 9.60 6.37 -6.62
N ILE A 104 9.19 7.07 -5.57
CA ILE A 104 7.78 7.31 -5.24
C ILE A 104 7.51 8.81 -5.18
N THR A 105 6.33 9.21 -5.63
CA THR A 105 5.85 10.59 -5.49
C THR A 105 5.20 10.77 -4.12
N THR A 106 5.69 11.72 -3.33
CA THR A 106 5.12 12.08 -2.03
C THR A 106 3.81 12.88 -2.21
N PRO A 107 2.98 13.04 -1.15
CA PRO A 107 1.83 13.95 -1.19
C PRO A 107 2.20 15.39 -1.57
N ALA A 108 3.40 15.85 -1.22
CA ALA A 108 3.95 17.14 -1.62
C ALA A 108 4.40 17.20 -3.09
N LYS A 109 4.14 16.14 -3.88
CA LYS A 109 4.54 15.97 -5.29
C LYS A 109 6.05 15.93 -5.51
N GLU A 110 6.81 15.64 -4.46
CA GLU A 110 8.24 15.42 -4.54
C GLU A 110 8.53 13.98 -4.97
N LEU A 111 9.53 13.79 -5.80
CA LEU A 111 9.98 12.46 -6.19
C LEU A 111 11.16 12.05 -5.29
N ILE A 112 10.98 11.02 -4.48
CA ILE A 112 12.03 10.51 -3.60
C ILE A 112 12.40 9.07 -3.96
N PRO A 113 13.67 8.64 -3.78
CA PRO A 113 14.04 7.25 -3.92
C PRO A 113 13.22 6.36 -2.98
N TYR A 114 12.82 5.18 -3.46
CA TYR A 114 12.01 4.26 -2.66
C TYR A 114 12.73 3.83 -1.36
N THR A 115 14.06 3.70 -1.39
CA THR A 115 14.86 3.39 -0.19
C THR A 115 14.73 4.48 0.89
N THR A 116 14.65 5.75 0.51
CA THR A 116 14.39 6.86 1.44
C THR A 116 12.98 6.76 2.02
N TYR A 117 11.98 6.48 1.18
CA TYR A 117 10.61 6.24 1.65
C TYR A 117 10.53 5.09 2.66
N GLN A 118 11.21 3.96 2.39
CA GLN A 118 11.26 2.83 3.31
C GLN A 118 11.81 3.21 4.70
N GLN A 119 12.85 4.04 4.74
CA GLN A 119 13.42 4.54 6.00
C GLN A 119 12.41 5.42 6.76
N GLN A 120 11.67 6.27 6.05
CA GLN A 120 10.61 7.10 6.64
C GLN A 120 9.48 6.22 7.21
N GLN A 121 9.03 5.20 6.48
CA GLN A 121 8.00 4.27 6.96
C GLN A 121 8.44 3.51 8.21
N ALA A 122 9.71 3.10 8.28
CA ALA A 122 10.25 2.41 9.45
C ALA A 122 10.23 3.30 10.71
N GLN A 123 10.44 4.62 10.56
CA GLN A 123 10.33 5.57 11.67
C GLN A 123 8.85 5.77 12.07
N GLN A 124 7.94 5.89 11.11
CA GLN A 124 6.50 6.02 11.36
C GLN A 124 5.91 4.78 12.05
N ALA A 125 6.42 3.58 11.76
CA ALA A 125 6.01 2.35 12.45
C ALA A 125 6.26 2.43 13.96
N GLN A 126 7.24 3.22 14.42
CA GLN A 126 7.45 3.44 15.86
C GLN A 126 6.37 4.36 16.46
N GLN A 127 5.86 5.32 15.69
CA GLN A 127 4.78 6.22 16.11
C GLN A 127 3.45 5.47 16.33
N GLN A 128 3.23 4.34 15.63
CA GLN A 128 2.03 3.51 15.77
C GLN A 128 1.79 3.02 17.20
N LYS A 129 2.85 2.90 18.03
CA LYS A 129 2.73 2.52 19.44
C LYS A 129 1.87 3.48 20.27
N ASN A 130 1.84 4.75 19.88
CA ASN A 130 1.10 5.79 20.58
C ASN A 130 -0.30 6.02 20.00
N PHE A 131 -0.68 5.27 18.95
CA PHE A 131 -1.95 5.42 18.28
C PHE A 131 -3.17 5.25 19.20
N PRO A 132 -3.22 4.28 20.14
CA PRO A 132 -4.38 4.16 21.04
C PRO A 132 -4.61 5.40 21.91
N THR A 133 -3.53 6.07 22.36
CA THR A 133 -3.62 7.30 23.13
C THR A 133 -4.16 8.44 22.29
N PHE A 134 -3.67 8.59 21.05
CA PHE A 134 -4.20 9.54 20.07
C PHE A 134 -5.70 9.28 19.83
N PHE A 135 -6.08 8.02 19.56
CA PHE A 135 -7.44 7.67 19.21
C PHE A 135 -8.43 7.94 20.36
N LYS A 136 -8.01 7.73 21.62
CA LYS A 136 -8.80 8.10 22.80
C LYS A 136 -9.10 9.60 22.84
N GLN A 137 -8.13 10.45 22.52
CA GLN A 137 -8.37 11.90 22.44
C GLN A 137 -9.28 12.27 21.26
N PHE A 138 -9.10 11.60 20.12
CA PHE A 138 -9.92 11.78 18.92
C PHE A 138 -11.40 11.46 19.13
N THR A 139 -11.72 10.40 19.89
CA THR A 139 -13.09 10.02 20.19
C THR A 139 -13.72 10.89 21.29
N ALA A 140 -12.93 11.37 22.26
CA ALA A 140 -13.43 12.17 23.38
C ALA A 140 -13.57 13.68 23.09
N ASN A 141 -12.74 14.25 22.22
CA ASN A 141 -12.68 15.71 22.00
C ASN A 141 -13.00 16.09 20.54
N MET A 142 -14.14 16.77 20.36
CA MET A 142 -14.60 17.22 19.04
C MET A 142 -13.66 18.23 18.37
N LEU A 143 -13.10 19.19 19.11
CA LEU A 143 -12.17 20.17 18.55
C LEU A 143 -10.88 19.49 18.08
N PHE A 144 -10.34 18.59 18.93
CA PHE A 144 -9.18 17.78 18.58
C PHE A 144 -9.45 16.94 17.33
N ARG A 145 -10.62 16.31 17.24
CA ARG A 145 -11.04 15.56 16.05
C ARG A 145 -10.99 16.38 14.78
N GLN A 146 -11.56 17.59 14.80
CA GLN A 146 -11.61 18.47 13.62
C GLN A 146 -10.21 18.88 13.14
N GLN A 147 -9.26 19.06 14.06
CA GLN A 147 -7.86 19.37 13.73
C GLN A 147 -7.10 18.18 13.11
N HIS A 148 -7.65 16.98 13.19
CA HIS A 148 -7.02 15.75 12.71
C HIS A 148 -7.81 15.11 11.56
N LEU A 149 -8.55 15.91 10.79
CA LEU A 149 -9.12 15.50 9.52
C LEU A 149 -8.16 15.87 8.40
N ALA A 150 -7.99 14.98 7.43
CA ALA A 150 -7.28 15.34 6.21
C ALA A 150 -8.10 16.37 5.42
N ASP A 151 -7.40 17.29 4.73
CA ASP A 151 -8.04 18.31 3.87
C ASP A 151 -9.01 17.70 2.84
N GLN A 152 -8.71 16.48 2.38
CA GLN A 152 -9.56 15.67 1.51
C GLN A 152 -9.99 14.38 2.21
N LEU A 153 -10.84 14.50 3.22
CA LEU A 153 -11.48 13.36 3.85
C LEU A 153 -12.45 12.68 2.88
N THR A 154 -12.23 11.41 2.62
CA THR A 154 -13.06 10.62 1.69
C THR A 154 -13.92 9.61 2.43
N THR A 155 -15.16 9.39 1.96
CA THR A 155 -16.01 8.30 2.46
C THR A 155 -16.25 7.30 1.34
N LEU A 156 -15.89 6.05 1.57
CA LEU A 156 -16.02 4.95 0.62
C LEU A 156 -17.08 3.98 1.11
N THR A 157 -18.07 3.70 0.26
CA THR A 157 -19.19 2.83 0.58
C THR A 157 -19.19 1.60 -0.33
N THR A 158 -19.27 0.42 0.26
CA THR A 158 -19.51 -0.81 -0.49
C THR A 158 -21.01 -1.01 -0.64
N THR A 159 -21.50 -0.97 -1.88
CA THR A 159 -22.92 -1.17 -2.17
C THR A 159 -23.29 -2.67 -2.14
N PRO A 160 -24.59 -3.03 -2.07
CA PRO A 160 -25.01 -4.44 -1.96
C PRO A 160 -24.57 -5.37 -3.10
N ASP A 161 -24.40 -4.84 -4.31
CA ASP A 161 -23.82 -5.55 -5.48
C ASP A 161 -22.29 -5.72 -5.38
N GLY A 162 -21.68 -5.17 -4.33
CA GLY A 162 -20.25 -5.17 -4.09
C GLY A 162 -19.48 -4.19 -4.98
N SER A 163 -20.16 -3.19 -5.54
CA SER A 163 -19.52 -1.99 -6.10
C SER A 163 -18.92 -1.13 -4.98
N LEU A 164 -17.91 -0.31 -5.29
CA LEU A 164 -17.31 0.63 -4.33
C LEU A 164 -17.51 2.04 -4.87
N ILE A 165 -18.15 2.90 -4.08
CA ILE A 165 -18.46 4.27 -4.46
C ILE A 165 -17.80 5.25 -3.50
N LEU A 166 -17.37 6.38 -4.06
CA LEU A 166 -16.99 7.55 -3.29
C LEU A 166 -18.25 8.36 -3.00
N GLN A 167 -18.56 8.55 -1.72
CA GLN A 167 -19.57 9.52 -1.30
C GLN A 167 -18.91 10.90 -1.33
N GLU A 168 -19.63 11.91 -1.84
CA GLU A 168 -19.12 13.28 -2.03
C GLU A 168 -18.33 13.79 -0.82
N GLU A 169 -17.30 14.60 -1.09
CA GLU A 169 -16.42 15.18 -0.07
C GLU A 169 -17.26 15.84 1.03
N GLN A 170 -17.18 15.31 2.25
CA GLN A 170 -17.90 15.85 3.39
C GLN A 170 -16.97 16.80 4.14
N GLU A 171 -17.38 18.07 4.28
CA GLU A 171 -16.71 19.03 5.17
C GLU A 171 -16.82 18.63 6.65
N LEU A 172 -17.73 17.72 6.99
CA LEU A 172 -18.01 17.28 8.35
C LEU A 172 -18.20 15.77 8.45
N ILE A 173 -17.65 15.16 9.50
CA ILE A 173 -17.94 13.76 9.82
C ILE A 173 -19.40 13.65 10.27
N THR A 174 -20.20 12.88 9.53
CA THR A 174 -21.59 12.55 9.88
C THR A 174 -21.72 11.31 10.78
N LYS A 175 -20.62 10.56 10.97
CA LYS A 175 -20.58 9.38 11.84
C LYS A 175 -20.58 9.75 13.31
N ASN A 176 -21.35 9.00 14.08
CA ASN A 176 -21.26 9.06 15.53
C ASN A 176 -19.97 8.38 15.96
N ILE A 177 -18.96 9.19 16.26
CA ILE A 177 -17.67 8.76 16.80
C ILE A 177 -17.60 9.28 18.22
N ASN A 178 -17.48 8.40 19.19
CA ASN A 178 -17.37 8.77 20.59
C ASN A 178 -16.66 7.70 21.42
N GLU A 179 -16.31 8.03 22.67
CA GLU A 179 -15.55 7.15 23.56
C GLU A 179 -16.36 6.00 24.18
N LEU A 180 -17.69 6.02 24.08
CA LEU A 180 -18.57 4.97 24.60
C LEU A 180 -18.67 3.78 23.65
N GLN A 181 -18.24 3.95 22.41
CA GLN A 181 -18.20 2.93 21.38
C GLN A 181 -16.92 2.08 21.46
N THR A 182 -17.02 0.84 20.99
CA THR A 182 -15.90 -0.10 20.93
C THR A 182 -15.30 -0.11 19.54
N TYR A 183 -13.96 -0.04 19.50
CA TYR A 183 -13.20 -0.05 18.26
C TYR A 183 -12.11 -1.12 18.31
N THR A 184 -11.91 -1.81 17.18
CA THR A 184 -10.77 -2.70 16.98
C THR A 184 -9.76 -2.07 16.04
N PHE A 185 -8.47 -2.22 16.36
CA PHE A 185 -7.38 -1.65 15.57
C PHE A 185 -6.69 -2.72 14.72
N THR A 186 -6.50 -2.43 13.45
CA THR A 186 -5.67 -3.21 12.54
C THR A 186 -4.58 -2.31 11.98
N TYR A 187 -3.32 -2.71 12.15
CA TYR A 187 -2.16 -1.92 11.78
C TYR A 187 -1.62 -2.34 10.41
N TYR A 188 -1.36 -1.36 9.56
CA TYR A 188 -0.70 -1.50 8.26
C TYR A 188 0.57 -0.63 8.24
N PRO A 189 1.50 -0.85 7.31
CA PRO A 189 2.76 -0.08 7.27
C PRO A 189 2.59 1.44 7.22
N ASP A 190 1.51 1.93 6.58
CA ASP A 190 1.27 3.35 6.33
C ASP A 190 -0.01 3.88 7.00
N SER A 191 -0.71 3.06 7.78
CA SER A 191 -2.03 3.43 8.28
C SER A 191 -2.53 2.53 9.41
N VAL A 192 -3.54 3.01 10.14
CA VAL A 192 -4.28 2.24 11.15
C VAL A 192 -5.77 2.27 10.82
N CYS A 193 -6.37 1.10 10.68
CA CYS A 193 -7.81 0.94 10.52
C CYS A 193 -8.46 0.76 11.90
N CYS A 194 -9.45 1.59 12.20
CA CYS A 194 -10.24 1.53 13.44
C CYS A 194 -11.67 1.16 13.09
N LYS A 195 -12.02 -0.11 13.25
CA LYS A 195 -13.35 -0.61 12.97
C LYS A 195 -14.25 -0.38 14.17
N ASN A 196 -15.32 0.38 14.00
CA ASN A 196 -16.38 0.48 14.98
C ASN A 196 -17.19 -0.83 14.99
N THR A 197 -17.38 -1.44 16.15
CA THR A 197 -18.05 -2.74 16.25
C THR A 197 -19.58 -2.63 16.33
N GLU A 198 -20.12 -1.46 16.66
CA GLU A 198 -21.57 -1.25 16.77
C GLU A 198 -22.23 -0.86 15.44
N GLU A 199 -21.65 0.11 14.73
CA GLU A 199 -22.17 0.73 13.51
C GLU A 199 -21.50 0.20 12.24
N GLY A 200 -20.43 -0.59 12.37
CA GLY A 200 -19.81 -1.32 11.26
C GLY A 200 -18.92 -0.50 10.31
N PHE A 201 -18.81 0.82 10.50
CA PHE A 201 -17.87 1.65 9.72
C PHE A 201 -16.42 1.46 10.22
N THR A 202 -15.46 1.77 9.35
CA THR A 202 -14.03 1.75 9.66
C THR A 202 -13.39 3.10 9.35
N LEU A 203 -12.67 3.65 10.33
CA LEU A 203 -11.90 4.89 10.18
C LEU A 203 -10.46 4.53 9.79
N LEU A 204 -9.92 5.16 8.75
CA LEU A 204 -8.55 4.94 8.30
C LEU A 204 -7.69 6.16 8.57
N PHE A 205 -6.74 5.99 9.49
CA PHE A 205 -5.79 7.01 9.88
C PHE A 205 -4.44 6.79 9.21
N ALA A 206 -3.83 7.87 8.72
CA ALA A 206 -2.47 7.87 8.21
C ALA A 206 -1.57 8.74 9.11
N PRO A 207 -0.28 8.39 9.28
CA PRO A 207 0.65 9.21 10.04
C PRO A 207 0.90 10.53 9.31
N HIS A 208 0.98 11.62 10.06
CA HIS A 208 1.26 12.95 9.54
C HIS A 208 2.11 13.72 10.56
N ASN A 209 3.36 13.99 10.20
CA ASN A 209 4.37 14.53 11.12
C ASN A 209 4.47 13.67 12.40
N ASP A 210 4.17 14.25 13.56
CA ASP A 210 4.18 13.58 14.85
C ASP A 210 2.77 13.16 15.34
N THR A 211 1.77 13.23 14.47
CA THR A 211 0.36 12.90 14.77
C THR A 211 -0.26 12.04 13.66
N TRP A 212 -1.59 11.94 13.66
CA TRP A 212 -2.39 11.13 12.74
C TRP A 212 -3.52 11.95 12.13
N LEU A 213 -3.81 11.74 10.85
CA LEU A 213 -4.97 12.32 10.19
C LEU A 213 -5.97 11.22 9.82
N LEU A 214 -7.25 11.46 10.07
CA LEU A 214 -8.32 10.68 9.47
C LEU A 214 -8.38 11.03 7.98
N THR A 215 -8.06 10.05 7.14
CA THR A 215 -8.00 10.22 5.68
C THR A 215 -9.22 9.63 4.98
N GLN A 216 -9.77 8.54 5.53
CA GLN A 216 -10.89 7.83 4.92
C GLN A 216 -11.86 7.27 5.96
N ILE A 217 -13.13 7.18 5.57
CA ILE A 217 -14.17 6.42 6.26
C ILE A 217 -14.67 5.33 5.31
N TRP A 218 -14.70 4.08 5.76
CA TRP A 218 -15.19 2.94 4.99
C TRP A 218 -16.48 2.39 5.62
N GLN A 219 -17.46 2.06 4.79
CA GLN A 219 -18.76 1.53 5.22
C GLN A 219 -19.38 0.56 4.20
#